data_AF-A0A841IYF9-F1
#
_entry.id   AF-A0A841IYF9-F1
#
_cell.length_a   1.000
_cell.length_b   1.000
_cell.length_c   1.000
_cell.angle_alpha   90.00
_cell.angle_beta   90.00
_cell.angle_gamma   90.00
#
_symmetry.space_group_name_H-M   'P 1'
#
loop_
_entity.id
_entity.type
_entity.pdbx_description
1 polymer ?
#
loop_
_entity_poly.entity_id
_entity_poly.type
_entity_poly.pdbx_seq_one_letter_code
_entity_poly.pdbx_strand_id
1 'polypeptide(L)'
;MTGSRQSGAIRMIAALLEARTGQVLSENRMWRLETSLKPLMRANSLRSLEDLVARLADQGGGPLANDVVNALLNNESSFFRDHHVFQMLATQILPHIAQTRKEKSLRIWSAGCSTGQEAYSLAMTLRKQADLWKGWQISILATDISSSVVERAQAGLFSQIDVQRGLAVNDLLRWFEPAGDTWRISQELRHMIDFRVDNLFEPQAPSGSYDLVMCRNVQFYFSAEMRRKVFGCLARHSAPGGYLILGAGETVIGQTIDFTASMQFRGIYERVRPKEDASSVKAA
;
A
#
# COMPACT_ATOMS: atom_id res chain seq x y z
N MET A 1 19.40 26.58 -26.33
CA MET A 1 19.34 27.06 -24.93
C MET A 1 18.12 26.55 -24.15
N THR A 2 17.15 25.88 -24.78
CA THR A 2 15.95 25.31 -24.14
C THR A 2 16.23 24.03 -23.33
N GLY A 3 17.16 23.18 -23.78
CA GLY A 3 17.46 21.90 -23.11
C GLY A 3 18.05 22.00 -21.69
N SER A 4 18.76 23.08 -21.34
CA SER A 4 19.34 23.21 -19.99
C SER A 4 18.34 23.70 -18.95
N ARG A 5 17.32 24.48 -19.35
CA ARG A 5 16.27 24.99 -18.44
C ARG A 5 15.22 23.91 -18.12
N GLN A 6 14.82 23.13 -19.12
CA GLN A 6 13.92 21.99 -18.95
C GLN A 6 14.52 20.92 -18.02
N SER A 7 15.85 20.74 -18.08
CA SER A 7 16.61 19.90 -17.13
C SER A 7 16.56 20.42 -15.68
N GLY A 8 16.40 21.73 -15.45
CA GLY A 8 16.24 22.31 -14.12
C GLY A 8 14.86 22.03 -13.52
N ALA A 9 13.79 22.28 -14.28
CA ALA A 9 12.42 22.07 -13.82
C ALA A 9 12.14 20.60 -13.49
N ILE A 10 12.59 19.69 -14.35
CA ILE A 10 12.50 18.24 -14.13
C ILE A 10 13.15 17.83 -12.80
N ARG A 11 14.35 18.35 -12.50
CA ARG A 11 15.05 18.05 -11.24
C ARG A 11 14.30 18.54 -10.01
N MET A 12 13.72 19.74 -10.06
CA MET A 12 12.93 20.27 -8.93
C MET A 12 11.67 19.45 -8.67
N ILE A 13 10.97 19.03 -9.74
CA ILE A 13 9.77 18.19 -9.61
C ILE A 13 10.15 16.79 -9.09
N ALA A 14 11.23 16.20 -9.58
CA ALA A 14 11.73 14.92 -9.10
C ALA A 14 12.13 15.00 -7.61
N ALA A 15 12.81 16.09 -7.20
CA ALA A 15 13.15 16.32 -5.80
C ALA A 15 11.92 16.51 -4.90
N LEU A 16 10.87 17.18 -5.40
CA LEU A 16 9.59 17.29 -4.68
C LEU A 16 8.95 15.92 -4.48
N LEU A 17 8.92 15.07 -5.53
CA LEU A 17 8.40 13.71 -5.44
C LEU A 17 9.18 12.88 -4.42
N GLU A 18 10.50 12.90 -4.49
CA GLU A 18 11.35 12.15 -3.56
C GLU A 18 11.20 12.65 -2.12
N ALA A 19 11.17 13.97 -1.90
CA ALA A 19 11.00 14.53 -0.56
C ALA A 19 9.65 14.19 0.08
N ARG A 20 8.57 14.13 -0.72
CA ARG A 20 7.22 13.83 -0.22
C ARG A 20 6.96 12.33 -0.08
N THR A 21 7.50 11.53 -1.00
CA THR A 21 7.08 10.14 -1.22
C THR A 21 8.20 9.12 -1.18
N GLY A 22 9.45 9.55 -1.00
CA GLY A 22 10.64 8.70 -1.03
C GLY A 22 10.89 8.02 -2.38
N GLN A 23 10.03 8.25 -3.39
CA GLN A 23 10.16 7.65 -4.71
C GLN A 23 11.18 8.43 -5.55
N VAL A 24 12.18 7.71 -6.04
CA VAL A 24 13.18 8.21 -6.96
C VAL A 24 12.69 7.97 -8.39
N LEU A 25 12.55 9.05 -9.14
CA LEU A 25 12.29 8.97 -10.57
C LEU A 25 13.60 8.70 -11.31
N SER A 26 13.70 7.52 -11.93
CA SER A 26 14.89 7.13 -12.70
C SER A 26 14.93 7.86 -14.04
N GLU A 27 16.14 8.04 -14.61
CA GLU A 27 16.33 8.78 -15.87
C GLU A 27 15.45 8.24 -17.01
N ASN A 28 15.34 6.91 -17.14
CA ASN A 28 14.50 6.25 -18.14
C ASN A 28 12.98 6.45 -17.94
N ARG A 29 12.54 7.08 -16.85
CA ARG A 29 11.14 7.41 -16.55
C ARG A 29 10.87 8.91 -16.56
N MET A 30 11.87 9.75 -16.80
CA MET A 30 11.72 11.22 -16.82
C MET A 30 10.69 11.69 -17.86
N TRP A 31 10.54 10.96 -18.97
CA TRP A 31 9.52 11.23 -20.00
C TRP A 31 8.08 11.24 -19.44
N ARG A 32 7.83 10.53 -18.33
CA ARG A 32 6.51 10.49 -17.68
C ARG A 32 6.12 11.83 -17.08
N LEU A 33 7.07 12.66 -16.66
CA LEU A 33 6.77 13.96 -16.05
C LEU A 33 5.87 14.80 -16.94
N GLU A 34 6.27 14.97 -18.21
CA GLU A 34 5.50 15.77 -19.15
C GLU A 34 4.14 15.16 -19.45
N THR A 35 4.08 13.85 -19.65
CA THR A 35 2.82 13.17 -20.00
C THR A 35 1.83 13.17 -18.84
N SER A 36 2.31 12.86 -17.63
CA SER A 36 1.50 12.82 -16.40
C SER A 36 1.04 14.20 -15.94
N LEU A 37 1.87 15.24 -16.10
CA LEU A 37 1.56 16.58 -15.60
C LEU A 37 0.80 17.45 -16.60
N LYS A 38 0.71 17.05 -17.88
CA LYS A 38 -0.02 17.79 -18.91
C LYS A 38 -1.48 18.11 -18.55
N PRO A 39 -2.29 17.18 -18.00
CA PRO A 39 -3.65 17.51 -17.57
C PRO A 39 -3.68 18.54 -16.45
N LEU A 40 -2.78 18.41 -15.47
CA LEU A 40 -2.67 19.34 -14.33
C LEU A 40 -2.26 20.74 -14.78
N MET A 41 -1.27 20.83 -15.68
CA MET A 41 -0.83 22.10 -16.25
C MET A 41 -1.97 22.79 -17.02
N ARG A 42 -2.74 22.04 -17.82
CA ARG A 42 -3.92 22.56 -18.52
C ARG A 42 -4.97 23.10 -17.55
N ALA A 43 -5.31 22.36 -16.50
CA ALA A 43 -6.28 22.78 -15.49
C ALA A 43 -5.86 24.07 -14.77
N ASN A 44 -4.55 24.30 -14.62
CA ASN A 44 -3.99 25.49 -13.98
C ASN A 44 -3.55 26.58 -14.98
N SER A 45 -3.90 26.46 -16.27
CA SER A 45 -3.50 27.39 -17.34
C SER A 45 -1.99 27.62 -17.47
N LEU A 46 -1.17 26.60 -17.15
CA LEU A 46 0.29 26.61 -17.24
C LEU A 46 0.73 26.06 -18.61
N ARG A 47 1.75 26.67 -19.22
CA ARG A 47 2.19 26.33 -20.59
C ARG A 47 3.45 25.47 -20.62
N SER A 48 4.22 25.46 -19.53
CA SER A 48 5.50 24.76 -19.43
C SER A 48 5.75 24.19 -18.02
N LEU A 49 6.70 23.25 -17.89
CA LEU A 49 7.12 22.74 -16.58
C LEU A 49 7.80 23.84 -15.76
N GLU A 50 8.42 24.81 -16.43
CA GLU A 50 8.99 26.00 -15.82
C GLU A 50 7.91 26.87 -15.16
N ASP A 51 6.77 27.08 -15.83
CA ASP A 51 5.64 27.80 -15.23
C ASP A 51 5.10 27.07 -13.99
N LEU A 52 5.06 25.72 -14.05
CA LEU A 52 4.66 24.90 -12.92
C LEU A 52 5.64 25.05 -11.75
N VAL A 53 6.94 24.99 -12.00
CA VAL A 53 7.96 25.16 -10.96
C VAL A 53 7.92 26.56 -10.36
N ALA A 54 7.77 27.60 -11.17
CA ALA A 54 7.60 28.96 -10.69
C ALA A 54 6.37 29.08 -9.79
N ARG A 55 5.25 28.48 -10.20
CA ARG A 55 4.01 28.46 -9.41
C ARG A 55 4.16 27.69 -8.09
N LEU A 56 4.86 26.56 -8.10
CA LEU A 56 5.16 25.78 -6.90
C LEU A 56 6.07 26.55 -5.92
N ALA A 57 7.01 27.33 -6.44
CA ALA A 57 7.87 28.18 -5.63
C ALA A 57 7.07 29.31 -4.95
N ASP A 58 6.14 29.93 -5.68
CA ASP A 58 5.30 31.02 -5.15
C ASP A 58 4.28 30.55 -4.11
N GLN A 59 3.66 29.38 -4.32
CA GLN A 59 2.58 28.89 -3.45
C GLN A 59 3.08 28.11 -2.23
N GLY A 60 4.37 27.79 -2.17
CA GLY A 60 4.90 26.82 -1.22
C GLY A 60 4.28 25.43 -1.42
N GLY A 61 4.59 24.48 -0.54
CA GLY A 61 4.15 23.08 -0.64
C GLY A 61 2.64 22.82 -0.44
N GLY A 62 1.77 23.69 -0.94
CA GLY A 62 0.31 23.64 -0.87
C GLY A 62 -0.37 22.67 -1.87
N PRO A 63 -1.67 22.86 -2.18
CA PRO A 63 -2.48 21.89 -2.93
C PRO A 63 -1.90 21.46 -4.28
N LEU A 64 -1.34 22.42 -5.05
CA LEU A 64 -0.72 22.12 -6.35
C LEU A 64 0.45 21.13 -6.22
N ALA A 65 1.24 21.21 -5.14
CA ALA A 65 2.33 20.27 -4.90
C ALA A 65 1.81 18.85 -4.67
N ASN A 66 0.68 18.70 -3.97
CA ASN A 66 0.04 17.41 -3.75
C ASN A 66 -0.50 16.83 -5.06
N ASP A 67 -1.09 17.67 -5.92
CA ASP A 67 -1.59 17.24 -7.23
C ASP A 67 -0.45 16.79 -8.16
N VAL A 68 0.68 17.51 -8.15
CA VAL A 68 1.89 17.12 -8.88
C VAL A 68 2.38 15.75 -8.41
N VAL A 69 2.48 15.54 -7.10
CA VAL A 69 2.89 14.26 -6.52
C VAL A 69 1.93 13.15 -6.93
N ASN A 70 0.62 13.36 -6.75
CA ASN A 70 -0.43 12.40 -7.10
C ASN A 70 -0.36 11.96 -8.57
N ALA A 71 -0.13 12.90 -9.49
CA ALA A 71 -0.03 12.61 -10.92
C ALA A 71 1.20 11.76 -11.30
N LEU A 72 2.26 11.78 -10.47
CA LEU A 72 3.51 11.08 -10.74
C LEU A 72 3.60 9.70 -10.06
N LEU A 73 2.78 9.46 -9.04
CA LEU A 73 2.72 8.17 -8.36
C LEU A 73 2.31 7.05 -9.32
N ASN A 74 2.96 5.89 -9.17
CA ASN A 74 2.61 4.71 -9.94
C ASN A 74 1.60 3.85 -9.17
N ASN A 75 0.32 4.03 -9.47
CA ASN A 75 -0.78 3.39 -8.74
C ASN A 75 -1.30 2.12 -9.44
N GLU A 76 -0.41 1.27 -9.96
CA GLU A 76 -0.84 0.02 -10.60
C GLU A 76 -1.22 -1.05 -9.56
N SER A 77 -2.49 -1.44 -9.55
CA SER A 77 -3.03 -2.49 -8.70
C SER A 77 -4.05 -3.35 -9.46
N SER A 78 -4.28 -4.57 -8.98
CA SER A 78 -5.32 -5.46 -9.49
C SER A 78 -5.83 -6.36 -8.38
N PHE A 79 -7.06 -6.83 -8.52
CA PHE A 79 -7.60 -7.81 -7.58
C PHE A 79 -6.77 -9.09 -7.60
N PHE A 80 -6.54 -9.67 -6.42
CA PHE A 80 -5.77 -10.89 -6.25
C PHE A 80 -4.39 -10.88 -6.96
N ARG A 81 -3.72 -9.71 -7.02
CA ARG A 81 -2.37 -9.59 -7.59
C ARG A 81 -1.42 -10.59 -6.93
N ASP A 82 -0.67 -11.32 -7.74
CA ASP A 82 0.09 -12.51 -7.34
C ASP A 82 -0.81 -13.56 -6.67
N HIS A 83 -1.71 -14.17 -7.46
CA HIS A 83 -2.77 -15.06 -6.97
C HIS A 83 -2.31 -16.12 -5.96
N HIS A 84 -1.09 -16.65 -6.13
CA HIS A 84 -0.49 -17.63 -5.22
C HIS A 84 -0.34 -17.11 -3.77
N VAL A 85 -0.09 -15.81 -3.58
CA VAL A 85 -0.02 -15.17 -2.26
C VAL A 85 -1.39 -15.17 -1.58
N PHE A 86 -2.44 -14.79 -2.31
CA PHE A 86 -3.81 -14.81 -1.78
C PHE A 86 -4.32 -16.23 -1.54
N GLN A 87 -3.91 -17.19 -2.37
CA GLN A 87 -4.19 -18.60 -2.13
C GLN A 87 -3.52 -19.11 -0.86
N MET A 88 -2.24 -18.77 -0.62
CA MET A 88 -1.52 -19.10 0.60
C MET A 88 -2.15 -18.42 1.83
N LEU A 89 -2.54 -17.15 1.69
CA LEU A 89 -3.28 -16.44 2.73
C LEU A 89 -4.54 -17.20 3.13
N ALA A 90 -5.39 -17.53 2.15
CA ALA A 90 -6.64 -18.23 2.37
C ALA A 90 -6.45 -19.63 2.96
N THR A 91 -5.50 -20.41 2.44
CA THR A 91 -5.41 -21.85 2.74
C THR A 91 -4.48 -22.18 3.90
N GLN A 92 -3.57 -21.29 4.26
CA GLN A 92 -2.50 -21.59 5.23
C GLN A 92 -2.39 -20.52 6.32
N ILE A 93 -2.07 -19.28 5.95
CA ILE A 93 -1.70 -18.24 6.92
C ILE A 93 -2.89 -17.84 7.79
N LEU A 94 -4.03 -17.52 7.18
CA LEU A 94 -5.23 -17.08 7.90
C LEU A 94 -5.79 -18.20 8.82
N PRO A 95 -5.95 -19.45 8.36
CA PRO A 95 -6.29 -20.57 9.26
C PRO A 95 -5.30 -20.77 10.40
N HIS A 96 -4.00 -20.61 10.14
CA HIS A 96 -2.97 -20.75 11.18
C HIS A 96 -3.09 -19.65 12.25
N ILE A 97 -3.32 -18.40 11.86
CA ILE A 97 -3.58 -17.31 12.81
C ILE A 97 -4.82 -17.62 13.65
N ALA A 98 -5.90 -18.08 13.00
CA ALA A 98 -7.14 -18.43 13.68
C ALA A 98 -6.97 -19.55 14.72
N GLN A 99 -6.08 -20.50 14.50
CA GLN A 99 -5.82 -21.62 15.40
C GLN A 99 -4.87 -21.27 16.55
N THR A 100 -3.90 -20.39 16.30
CA THR A 100 -2.81 -20.11 17.28
C THR A 100 -3.11 -18.95 18.22
N ARG A 101 -4.02 -18.06 17.82
CA ARG A 101 -4.37 -16.90 18.63
C ARG A 101 -5.36 -17.26 19.73
N LYS A 102 -5.01 -16.85 20.96
CA LYS A 102 -5.88 -16.97 22.14
C LYS A 102 -7.03 -15.97 22.08
N GLU A 103 -6.72 -14.74 21.69
CA GLU A 103 -7.71 -13.68 21.49
C GLU A 103 -8.30 -13.78 20.09
N LYS A 104 -9.63 -13.73 19.98
CA LYS A 104 -10.33 -13.74 18.70
C LYS A 104 -10.30 -12.37 18.03
N SER A 105 -9.11 -11.84 17.79
CA SER A 105 -8.90 -10.59 17.08
C SER A 105 -7.88 -10.77 15.96
N LEU A 106 -8.15 -10.13 14.82
CA LEU A 106 -7.27 -10.12 13.66
C LEU A 106 -7.13 -8.69 13.14
N ARG A 107 -5.91 -8.16 13.20
CA ARG A 107 -5.58 -6.83 12.69
C ARG A 107 -4.68 -6.95 11.48
N ILE A 108 -5.13 -6.40 10.36
CA ILE A 108 -4.41 -6.42 9.09
C ILE A 108 -4.10 -4.98 8.66
N TRP A 109 -2.89 -4.74 8.17
CA TRP A 109 -2.51 -3.46 7.56
C TRP A 109 -2.05 -3.68 6.11
N SER A 110 -2.79 -3.13 5.14
CA SER A 110 -2.36 -2.99 3.74
C SER A 110 -1.73 -1.60 3.56
N ALA A 111 -0.41 -1.57 3.53
CA ALA A 111 0.45 -0.40 3.40
C ALA A 111 0.76 -0.13 1.91
N GLY A 112 0.29 1.00 1.39
CA GLY A 112 0.33 1.32 -0.05
C GLY A 112 -0.82 0.65 -0.81
N CYS A 113 -2.04 0.87 -0.34
CA CYS A 113 -3.21 0.13 -0.82
C CYS A 113 -3.71 0.55 -2.21
N SER A 114 -3.18 1.65 -2.79
CA SER A 114 -3.59 2.21 -4.07
C SER A 114 -5.12 2.37 -4.13
N THR A 115 -5.76 1.97 -5.23
CA THR A 115 -7.22 2.03 -5.41
C THR A 115 -7.99 0.93 -4.67
N GLY A 116 -7.36 0.26 -3.69
CA GLY A 116 -8.01 -0.60 -2.72
C GLY A 116 -8.17 -2.08 -3.11
N GLN A 117 -7.78 -2.48 -4.32
CA GLN A 117 -8.00 -3.86 -4.79
C GLN A 117 -7.34 -4.92 -3.89
N GLU A 118 -6.17 -4.64 -3.30
CA GLU A 118 -5.51 -5.54 -2.34
C GLU A 118 -6.36 -5.73 -1.08
N ALA A 119 -6.77 -4.64 -0.45
CA ALA A 119 -7.58 -4.65 0.77
C ALA A 119 -8.94 -5.34 0.53
N TYR A 120 -9.57 -5.08 -0.62
CA TYR A 120 -10.81 -5.76 -1.00
C TYR A 120 -10.61 -7.25 -1.29
N SER A 121 -9.48 -7.65 -1.87
CA SER A 121 -9.14 -9.07 -2.08
C SER A 121 -8.99 -9.81 -0.74
N LEU A 122 -8.42 -9.15 0.27
CA LEU A 122 -8.38 -9.67 1.64
C LEU A 122 -9.79 -9.77 2.24
N ALA A 123 -10.59 -8.71 2.14
CA ALA A 123 -11.96 -8.71 2.67
C ALA A 123 -12.81 -9.83 2.04
N MET A 124 -12.72 -10.02 0.71
CA MET A 124 -13.36 -11.14 0.01
C MET A 124 -12.88 -12.49 0.52
N THR A 125 -11.56 -12.65 0.73
CA THR A 125 -10.97 -13.89 1.26
C THR A 125 -11.52 -14.23 2.64
N LEU A 126 -11.57 -13.24 3.53
CA LEU A 126 -12.11 -13.40 4.88
C LEU A 126 -13.60 -13.77 4.85
N ARG A 127 -14.40 -13.08 4.01
CA ARG A 127 -15.84 -13.37 3.89
C ARG A 127 -16.14 -14.74 3.30
N LYS A 128 -15.30 -15.25 2.39
CA LYS A 128 -15.41 -16.63 1.89
C LYS A 128 -15.22 -17.68 3.00
N GLN A 129 -14.59 -17.30 4.12
CA GLN A 129 -14.30 -18.17 5.26
C GLN A 129 -15.08 -17.74 6.52
N ALA A 130 -16.29 -17.21 6.37
CA ALA A 130 -17.05 -16.61 7.46
C ALA A 130 -17.18 -17.49 8.72
N ASP A 131 -17.30 -18.82 8.55
CA ASP A 131 -17.40 -19.76 9.67
C ASP A 131 -16.13 -19.81 10.53
N LEU A 132 -14.95 -19.69 9.91
CA LEU A 132 -13.65 -19.62 10.62
C LEU A 132 -13.59 -18.38 11.52
N TRP A 133 -14.21 -17.29 11.09
CA TRP A 133 -14.16 -15.97 11.73
C TRP A 133 -15.32 -15.70 12.67
N LYS A 134 -16.15 -16.71 12.98
CA LYS A 134 -17.29 -16.53 13.86
C LYS A 134 -16.84 -16.09 15.26
N GLY A 135 -17.31 -14.92 15.68
CA GLY A 135 -16.97 -14.31 16.96
C GLY A 135 -15.58 -13.65 17.00
N TRP A 136 -14.95 -13.43 15.85
CA TRP A 136 -13.71 -12.67 15.73
C TRP A 136 -13.98 -11.18 15.50
N GLN A 137 -13.15 -10.33 16.10
CA GLN A 137 -13.05 -8.93 15.75
C GLN A 137 -11.95 -8.77 14.68
N ILE A 138 -12.36 -8.41 13.45
CA ILE A 138 -11.43 -8.22 12.34
C ILE A 138 -11.39 -6.74 11.96
N SER A 139 -10.19 -6.18 11.85
CA SER A 139 -9.97 -4.82 11.36
C SER A 139 -8.92 -4.81 10.25
N ILE A 140 -9.25 -4.22 9.10
CA ILE A 140 -8.32 -3.99 8.00
C ILE A 140 -8.07 -2.48 7.91
N LEU A 141 -6.85 -2.05 8.20
CA LEU A 141 -6.38 -0.71 7.86
C LEU A 141 -5.76 -0.77 6.45
N ALA A 142 -6.14 0.15 5.58
CA ALA A 142 -5.57 0.29 4.25
C ALA A 142 -5.11 1.74 4.06
N THR A 143 -3.80 1.95 3.90
CA THR A 143 -3.23 3.29 3.80
C THR A 143 -2.56 3.53 2.46
N ASP A 144 -2.66 4.74 1.93
CA ASP A 144 -1.87 5.19 0.79
C ASP A 144 -1.54 6.68 0.94
N ILE A 145 -0.45 7.12 0.33
CA ILE A 145 -0.05 8.53 0.36
C ILE A 145 -0.92 9.38 -0.57
N SER A 146 -1.51 8.77 -1.61
CA SER A 146 -2.35 9.47 -2.56
C SER A 146 -3.78 9.59 -2.07
N SER A 147 -4.23 10.82 -1.81
CA SER A 147 -5.64 11.08 -1.46
C SER A 147 -6.60 10.60 -2.55
N SER A 148 -6.25 10.81 -3.82
CA SER A 148 -7.09 10.46 -4.96
C SER A 148 -7.41 8.95 -5.06
N VAL A 149 -6.44 8.09 -4.78
CA VAL A 149 -6.65 6.64 -4.83
C VAL A 149 -7.38 6.13 -3.58
N VAL A 150 -7.14 6.76 -2.42
CA VAL A 150 -7.86 6.47 -1.18
C VAL A 150 -9.34 6.82 -1.31
N GLU A 151 -9.67 8.01 -1.85
CA GLU A 151 -11.05 8.42 -2.11
C GLU A 151 -11.75 7.44 -3.06
N ARG A 152 -11.06 7.02 -4.12
CA ARG A 152 -11.58 6.01 -5.06
C ARG A 152 -11.78 4.66 -4.39
N ALA A 153 -10.84 4.23 -3.55
CA ALA A 153 -10.93 2.99 -2.78
C ALA A 153 -12.14 3.01 -1.83
N GLN A 154 -12.36 4.12 -1.11
CA GLN A 154 -13.50 4.34 -0.22
C GLN A 154 -14.84 4.32 -0.97
N ALA A 155 -14.90 4.96 -2.15
CA ALA A 155 -16.08 4.93 -3.01
C ALA A 155 -16.38 3.51 -3.51
N GLY A 156 -15.34 2.68 -3.66
CA GLY A 156 -15.45 1.29 -4.12
C GLY A 156 -15.95 1.18 -5.56
N LEU A 157 -15.57 2.15 -6.40
CA LEU A 157 -15.93 2.22 -7.82
C LEU A 157 -14.77 1.79 -8.72
N PHE A 158 -15.03 0.78 -9.54
CA PHE A 158 -14.05 0.13 -10.39
C PHE A 158 -14.51 0.15 -11.84
N SER A 159 -13.59 0.38 -12.77
CA SER A 159 -13.90 0.31 -14.20
C SER A 159 -14.11 -1.14 -14.64
N GLN A 160 -14.64 -1.32 -15.85
CA GLN A 160 -14.72 -2.65 -16.49
C GLN A 160 -13.36 -3.37 -16.52
N ILE A 161 -12.29 -2.64 -16.83
CA ILE A 161 -10.93 -3.20 -16.91
C ILE A 161 -10.45 -3.65 -15.53
N ASP A 162 -10.71 -2.86 -14.49
CA ASP A 162 -10.31 -3.18 -13.12
C ASP A 162 -10.95 -4.49 -12.66
N VAL A 163 -12.25 -4.67 -12.90
CA VAL A 163 -12.95 -5.88 -12.46
C VAL A 163 -12.71 -7.11 -13.31
N GLN A 164 -12.18 -6.95 -14.53
CA GLN A 164 -11.76 -8.07 -15.38
C GLN A 164 -10.34 -8.54 -15.06
N ARG A 165 -9.54 -7.74 -14.34
CA ARG A 165 -8.15 -8.05 -14.03
C ARG A 165 -8.03 -8.75 -12.66
N GLY A 166 -8.01 -10.08 -12.70
CA GLY A 166 -7.68 -10.94 -11.55
C GLY A 166 -8.87 -11.38 -10.69
N LEU A 167 -10.08 -10.85 -10.91
CA LEU A 167 -11.31 -11.38 -10.28
C LEU A 167 -11.84 -12.59 -11.05
N ALA A 168 -12.28 -13.60 -10.30
CA ALA A 168 -13.10 -14.67 -10.86
C ALA A 168 -14.53 -14.16 -11.12
N VAL A 169 -15.21 -14.71 -12.13
CA VAL A 169 -16.59 -14.34 -12.48
C VAL A 169 -17.55 -14.50 -11.29
N ASN A 170 -17.39 -15.57 -10.50
CA ASN A 170 -18.21 -15.79 -9.31
C ASN A 170 -18.01 -14.71 -8.25
N ASP A 171 -16.82 -14.13 -8.13
CA ASP A 171 -16.56 -13.03 -7.20
C ASP A 171 -17.17 -11.73 -7.72
N LEU A 172 -17.09 -11.47 -9.03
CA LEU A 172 -17.75 -10.32 -9.64
C LEU A 172 -19.25 -10.34 -9.38
N LEU A 173 -19.91 -11.46 -9.68
CA LEU A 173 -21.36 -11.61 -9.52
C LEU A 173 -21.81 -11.56 -8.06
N ARG A 174 -20.96 -11.98 -7.12
CA ARG A 174 -21.29 -12.01 -5.69
C ARG A 174 -21.06 -10.66 -5.01
N TRP A 175 -19.98 -9.98 -5.36
CA TRP A 175 -19.49 -8.84 -4.57
C TRP A 175 -19.66 -7.49 -5.24
N PHE A 176 -20.10 -7.44 -6.50
CA PHE A 176 -20.24 -6.19 -7.24
C PHE A 176 -21.61 -6.04 -7.86
N GLU A 177 -22.02 -4.79 -8.01
CA GLU A 177 -23.23 -4.38 -8.70
C GLU A 177 -22.88 -3.36 -9.80
N PRO A 178 -23.57 -3.37 -10.95
CA PRO A 178 -23.42 -2.34 -11.95
C PRO A 178 -23.77 -0.95 -11.40
N ALA A 179 -22.97 0.06 -11.73
CA ALA A 179 -23.14 1.45 -11.34
C ALA A 179 -22.79 2.36 -12.53
N GLY A 180 -23.75 2.53 -13.44
CA GLY A 180 -23.52 3.19 -14.73
C GLY A 180 -22.48 2.42 -15.55
N ASP A 181 -21.42 3.09 -15.99
CA ASP A 181 -20.30 2.49 -16.73
C ASP A 181 -19.22 1.87 -15.83
N THR A 182 -19.49 1.78 -14.53
CA THR A 182 -18.57 1.24 -13.52
C THR A 182 -19.22 0.13 -12.71
N TRP A 183 -18.42 -0.51 -11.87
CA TRP A 183 -18.84 -1.53 -10.92
C TRP A 183 -18.62 -1.04 -9.51
N ARG A 184 -19.63 -1.19 -8.67
CA ARG A 184 -19.55 -0.85 -7.25
C ARG A 184 -19.39 -2.10 -6.42
N ILE A 185 -18.36 -2.15 -5.58
CA ILE A 185 -18.20 -3.25 -4.63
C ILE A 185 -19.19 -3.13 -3.46
N SER A 186 -19.66 -4.27 -2.98
CA SER A 186 -20.68 -4.41 -1.95
C SER A 186 -20.33 -3.60 -0.70
N GLN A 187 -21.36 -3.00 -0.09
CA GLN A 187 -21.19 -2.21 1.12
C GLN A 187 -20.62 -3.04 2.29
N GLU A 188 -20.95 -4.34 2.35
CA GLU A 188 -20.43 -5.26 3.35
C GLU A 188 -18.89 -5.31 3.35
N LEU A 189 -18.26 -5.38 2.17
CA LEU A 189 -16.80 -5.40 2.05
C LEU A 189 -16.19 -4.02 2.35
N ARG A 190 -16.85 -2.93 1.94
CA ARG A 190 -16.40 -1.55 2.23
C ARG A 190 -16.33 -1.29 3.72
N HIS A 191 -17.30 -1.76 4.50
CA HIS A 191 -17.32 -1.58 5.96
C HIS A 191 -16.27 -2.40 6.72
N MET A 192 -15.60 -3.37 6.06
CA MET A 192 -14.52 -4.13 6.70
C MET A 192 -13.18 -3.37 6.70
N ILE A 193 -13.06 -2.31 5.92
CA ILE A 193 -11.79 -1.66 5.63
C ILE A 193 -11.84 -0.19 6.06
N ASP A 194 -10.90 0.22 6.90
CA ASP A 194 -10.62 1.61 7.20
C ASP A 194 -9.55 2.14 6.23
N PHE A 195 -9.97 2.97 5.28
CA PHE A 195 -9.07 3.58 4.29
C PHE A 195 -8.61 4.95 4.79
N ARG A 196 -7.28 5.18 4.82
CA ARG A 196 -6.68 6.44 5.28
C ARG A 196 -5.60 6.95 4.33
N VAL A 197 -5.54 8.27 4.18
CA VAL A 197 -4.37 8.92 3.57
C VAL A 197 -3.26 8.95 4.61
N ASP A 198 -2.14 8.29 4.34
CA ASP A 198 -1.02 8.22 5.28
C ASP A 198 0.32 7.99 4.58
N ASN A 199 1.39 8.53 5.18
CA ASN A 199 2.74 8.43 4.63
C ASN A 199 3.52 7.30 5.30
N LEU A 200 3.96 6.31 4.52
CA LEU A 200 4.71 5.15 5.02
C LEU A 200 6.03 5.47 5.73
N PHE A 201 6.61 6.66 5.56
CA PHE A 201 7.83 7.04 6.28
C PHE A 201 7.55 7.55 7.68
N GLU A 202 6.38 8.17 7.89
CA GLU A 202 5.97 8.78 9.16
C GLU A 202 4.48 8.55 9.41
N PRO A 203 4.02 7.28 9.45
CA PRO A 203 2.59 7.02 9.41
C PRO A 203 1.93 7.36 10.74
N GLN A 204 0.75 7.95 10.66
CA GLN A 204 -0.05 8.40 11.80
C GLN A 204 -1.31 7.55 12.00
N ALA A 205 -1.79 6.87 10.96
CA ALA A 205 -2.98 6.05 11.00
C ALA A 205 -2.80 4.69 11.72
N PRO A 206 -1.72 3.91 11.48
CA PRO A 206 -1.55 2.64 12.17
C PRO A 206 -1.33 2.86 13.67
N SER A 207 -2.04 2.08 14.48
CA SER A 207 -1.94 2.12 15.93
C SER A 207 -1.78 0.72 16.49
N GLY A 208 -0.96 0.58 17.54
CA GLY A 208 -0.64 -0.72 18.13
C GLY A 208 -0.01 -1.70 17.12
N SER A 209 -0.28 -2.98 17.31
CA SER A 209 0.33 -4.05 16.53
C SER A 209 -0.66 -4.75 15.60
N TYR A 210 -0.19 -5.15 14.43
CA TYR A 210 -0.89 -5.86 13.37
C TYR A 210 -0.35 -7.28 13.23
N ASP A 211 -1.24 -8.24 13.02
CA ASP A 211 -0.92 -9.67 12.92
C ASP A 211 -0.44 -10.02 11.51
N LEU A 212 -0.93 -9.27 10.53
CA LEU A 212 -0.56 -9.36 9.14
C LEU A 212 -0.34 -7.96 8.57
N VAL A 213 0.84 -7.72 8.02
CA VAL A 213 1.17 -6.49 7.30
C VAL A 213 1.47 -6.85 5.85
N MET A 214 0.83 -6.16 4.91
CA MET A 214 1.08 -6.27 3.48
C MET A 214 1.66 -4.95 3.01
N CYS A 215 2.88 -4.95 2.47
CA CYS A 215 3.53 -3.77 1.91
C CYS A 215 4.13 -4.17 0.57
N ARG A 216 3.26 -4.30 -0.44
CA ARG A 216 3.55 -5.01 -1.68
C ARG A 216 3.63 -4.08 -2.87
N ASN A 217 4.71 -4.22 -3.64
CA ASN A 217 4.98 -3.46 -4.84
C ASN A 217 5.10 -1.93 -4.63
N VAL A 218 5.48 -1.51 -3.43
CA VAL A 218 5.64 -0.10 -3.05
C VAL A 218 7.11 0.31 -3.06
N GLN A 219 8.01 -0.61 -2.69
CA GLN A 219 9.38 -0.28 -2.30
C GLN A 219 10.36 -0.20 -3.49
N PHE A 220 9.95 -0.61 -4.69
CA PHE A 220 10.80 -0.62 -5.88
C PHE A 220 11.38 0.76 -6.22
N TYR A 221 10.68 1.81 -5.84
CA TYR A 221 11.05 3.19 -6.18
C TYR A 221 11.77 3.90 -5.04
N PHE A 222 11.93 3.26 -3.88
CA PHE A 222 12.58 3.87 -2.73
C PHE A 222 14.10 3.74 -2.80
N SER A 223 14.79 4.78 -2.33
CA SER A 223 16.22 4.69 -2.03
C SER A 223 16.48 3.66 -0.93
N ALA A 224 17.72 3.15 -0.84
CA ALA A 224 18.08 2.17 0.18
C ALA A 224 17.84 2.69 1.62
N GLU A 225 18.07 3.98 1.85
CA GLU A 225 17.78 4.61 3.14
C GLU A 225 16.28 4.60 3.44
N MET A 226 15.46 4.99 2.47
CA MET A 226 14.00 5.05 2.65
C MET A 226 13.39 3.66 2.85
N ARG A 227 13.90 2.63 2.15
CA ARG A 227 13.51 1.24 2.42
C ARG A 227 13.77 0.82 3.87
N ARG A 228 14.94 1.16 4.42
CA ARG A 228 15.26 0.86 5.84
C ARG A 228 14.31 1.56 6.81
N LYS A 229 13.99 2.83 6.55
CA LYS A 229 13.01 3.59 7.36
C LYS A 229 11.63 2.92 7.33
N VAL A 230 11.16 2.53 6.14
CA VAL A 230 9.89 1.81 5.99
C VAL A 230 9.91 0.50 6.76
N PHE A 231 10.94 -0.34 6.61
CA PHE A 231 11.01 -1.60 7.36
C PHE A 231 11.00 -1.39 8.88
N GLY A 232 11.73 -0.41 9.40
CA GLY A 232 11.67 -0.07 10.83
C GLY A 232 10.27 0.37 11.28
N CYS A 233 9.55 1.07 10.41
CA CYS A 233 8.17 1.45 10.68
C CYS A 233 7.20 0.26 10.65
N LEU A 234 7.29 -0.61 9.64
CA LEU A 234 6.49 -1.83 9.56
C LEU A 234 6.75 -2.70 10.80
N ALA A 235 8.01 -2.86 11.20
CA ALA A 235 8.41 -3.65 12.36
C ALA A 235 7.83 -3.13 13.68
N ARG A 236 7.69 -1.80 13.83
CA ARG A 236 7.10 -1.16 15.01
C ARG A 236 5.61 -1.46 15.15
N HIS A 237 4.91 -1.61 14.03
CA HIS A 237 3.49 -1.90 13.98
C HIS A 237 3.18 -3.37 13.71
N SER A 238 4.17 -4.26 13.61
CA SER A 238 3.94 -5.70 13.53
C SER A 238 3.93 -6.32 14.92
N ALA A 239 2.94 -7.17 15.19
CA ALA A 239 2.94 -8.01 16.38
C ALA A 239 4.18 -8.92 16.40
N PRO A 240 4.76 -9.25 17.56
CA PRO A 240 5.81 -10.27 17.64
C PRO A 240 5.34 -11.60 17.02
N GLY A 241 6.10 -12.12 16.06
CA GLY A 241 5.70 -13.30 15.28
C GLY A 241 4.57 -13.06 14.27
N GLY A 242 4.16 -11.80 14.06
CA GLY A 242 3.24 -11.42 12.98
C GLY A 242 3.90 -11.54 11.61
N TYR A 243 3.07 -11.61 10.57
CA TYR A 243 3.53 -11.86 9.21
C TYR A 243 3.65 -10.57 8.42
N LEU A 244 4.70 -10.49 7.59
CA LEU A 244 4.91 -9.46 6.59
C LEU A 244 4.91 -10.09 5.20
N ILE A 245 4.09 -9.55 4.32
CA ILE A 245 4.00 -9.95 2.92
C ILE A 245 4.51 -8.81 2.04
N LEU A 246 5.51 -9.12 1.22
CA LEU A 246 6.10 -8.22 0.23
C LEU A 246 5.68 -8.64 -1.19
N GLY A 247 5.84 -7.73 -2.14
CA GLY A 247 5.58 -7.99 -3.56
C GLY A 247 6.69 -8.83 -4.19
N ALA A 248 6.40 -9.40 -5.37
CA ALA A 248 7.37 -10.17 -6.12
C ALA A 248 8.66 -9.37 -6.40
N GLY A 249 9.80 -9.86 -5.93
CA GLY A 249 11.12 -9.20 -6.10
C GLY A 249 11.51 -8.22 -4.99
N GLU A 250 10.64 -7.98 -4.01
CA GLU A 250 10.98 -7.24 -2.78
C GLU A 250 11.51 -8.22 -1.70
N THR A 251 12.45 -7.77 -0.87
CA THR A 251 13.07 -8.63 0.16
C THR A 251 13.52 -7.85 1.40
N VAL A 252 13.50 -8.54 2.55
CA VAL A 252 14.07 -8.02 3.81
C VAL A 252 15.59 -8.21 3.87
N ILE A 253 16.15 -9.12 3.06
CA ILE A 253 17.56 -9.52 3.12
C ILE A 253 18.46 -8.32 2.78
N GLY A 254 19.38 -8.01 3.69
CA GLY A 254 20.26 -6.85 3.56
C GLY A 254 19.56 -5.50 3.73
N GLN A 255 18.26 -5.49 4.06
CA GLN A 255 17.48 -4.26 4.32
C GLN A 255 17.12 -4.12 5.80
N THR A 256 16.84 -5.21 6.52
CA THR A 256 16.48 -5.16 7.94
C THR A 256 16.80 -6.47 8.67
N ILE A 257 16.93 -6.40 10.00
CA ILE A 257 17.05 -7.55 10.90
C ILE A 257 15.76 -7.81 11.69
N ASP A 258 14.76 -6.93 11.58
CA ASP A 258 13.51 -7.02 12.33
C ASP A 258 12.56 -8.09 11.79
N PHE A 259 12.76 -8.49 10.54
CA PHE A 259 12.00 -9.52 9.86
C PHE A 259 12.94 -10.61 9.34
N THR A 260 12.52 -11.86 9.50
CA THR A 260 13.21 -13.03 8.95
C THR A 260 12.30 -13.78 7.99
N ALA A 261 12.84 -14.59 7.10
CA ALA A 261 12.02 -15.48 6.27
C ALA A 261 11.25 -16.45 7.16
N SER A 262 9.96 -16.62 6.89
CA SER A 262 9.12 -17.61 7.56
C SER A 262 9.63 -19.02 7.25
N MET A 263 9.80 -19.82 8.29
CA MET A 263 10.15 -21.24 8.14
C MET A 263 8.94 -22.08 7.71
N GLN A 264 7.72 -21.56 7.93
CA GLN A 264 6.47 -22.26 7.66
C GLN A 264 5.85 -21.87 6.32
N PHE A 265 5.89 -20.58 5.96
CA PHE A 265 5.22 -20.05 4.78
C PHE A 265 6.24 -19.46 3.80
N ARG A 266 6.56 -20.23 2.75
CA ARG A 266 7.56 -19.83 1.77
C ARG A 266 7.20 -18.49 1.12
N GLY A 267 8.15 -17.55 1.14
CA GLY A 267 7.97 -16.22 0.54
C GLY A 267 7.29 -15.20 1.46
N ILE A 268 6.96 -15.58 2.69
CA ILE A 268 6.44 -14.71 3.74
C ILE A 268 7.57 -14.41 4.73
N TYR A 269 7.50 -13.25 5.36
CA TYR A 269 8.42 -12.85 6.42
C TYR A 269 7.71 -12.82 7.77
N GLU A 270 8.46 -13.03 8.85
CA GLU A 270 7.97 -13.02 10.22
C GLU A 270 8.68 -11.96 11.03
N ARG A 271 7.92 -11.22 11.84
CA ARG A 271 8.47 -10.27 12.82
C ARG A 271 9.24 -11.04 13.88
N VAL A 272 10.54 -10.74 14.00
CA VAL A 272 11.41 -11.31 15.03
C VAL A 272 10.81 -11.03 16.41
N ARG A 273 10.65 -12.09 17.22
CA ARG A 273 10.23 -11.93 18.61
C ARG A 273 11.40 -11.36 19.43
N PRO A 274 11.15 -10.40 20.33
CA PRO A 274 12.16 -10.02 21.32
C PRO A 274 12.66 -11.30 22.00
N LYS A 275 13.98 -11.43 22.19
CA LYS A 275 14.49 -12.48 23.06
C LYS A 275 13.88 -12.23 24.44
N GLU A 276 13.14 -13.19 24.97
CA GLU A 276 12.78 -13.16 26.38
C GLU A 276 14.10 -13.08 27.16
N ASP A 277 14.27 -12.04 27.97
CA ASP A 277 15.43 -11.90 28.82
C ASP A 277 15.48 -13.14 29.72
N ALA A 278 16.53 -13.94 29.57
CA ALA A 278 16.80 -15.13 30.38
C ALA A 278 17.18 -14.79 31.84
N SER A 279 16.78 -13.61 32.33
CA SER A 279 17.11 -13.08 33.67
C SER A 279 15.99 -13.29 34.70
N SER A 280 14.80 -13.75 34.31
CA SER A 280 13.69 -14.00 35.25
C SER A 280 13.46 -15.46 35.66
N VAL A 281 14.37 -16.39 35.34
CA VAL A 281 14.29 -17.82 35.75
C VAL A 281 15.33 -18.19 36.83
N LYS A 282 15.84 -17.20 37.58
CA LYS A 282 16.64 -17.44 38.80
C LYS A 282 16.10 -16.62 39.98
N ALA A 283 14.83 -16.83 40.33
CA ALA A 283 14.29 -16.48 41.63
C ALA A 283 12.96 -17.23 41.86
N ALA A 284 13.04 -18.54 42.13
CA ALA A 284 12.05 -19.31 42.87
C ALA A 284 12.73 -20.57 43.41
#